data_AF-A0A966T5F8-F1
#
_entry.id   AF-A0A966T5F8-F1
#
_cell.length_a   1.000
_cell.length_b   1.000
_cell.length_c   1.000
_cell.angle_alpha   90.00
_cell.angle_beta   90.00
_cell.angle_gamma   90.00
#
_symmetry.space_group_name_H-M   'P 1'
#
loop_
_entity.id
_entity.type
_entity.pdbx_description
1 polymer ?
#
loop_
_entity_poly.entity_id
_entity_poly.type
_entity_poly.pdbx_seq_one_letter_code
_entity_poly.pdbx_strand_id
1 'polypeptide(L)'
;MLFLAVIGLLAWLGWGLEPHWSSKDGMRFMCRMQVHPQDPRDHARWHDVKVGVQDGELFVHSRSRRGKDARGVWRVIGAIDDHDRKRRIYELRSSNDDGASLRVPIRSRCVPVLDALVP
;
A
#
# COMPACT_ATOMS: atom_id res chain seq x y z
N MET A 1 -12.03 36.93 -8.75
CA MET A 1 -11.43 36.68 -7.41
C MET A 1 -12.04 35.46 -6.70
N LEU A 2 -13.37 35.24 -6.72
CA LEU A 2 -14.02 34.07 -6.07
C LEU A 2 -13.54 32.70 -6.58
N PHE A 3 -13.27 32.59 -7.88
CA PHE A 3 -12.85 31.33 -8.51
C PHE A 3 -11.51 30.80 -7.98
N LEU A 4 -10.56 31.70 -7.73
CA LEU A 4 -9.26 31.34 -7.14
C LEU A 4 -9.40 30.91 -5.68
N ALA A 5 -10.33 31.51 -4.93
CA ALA A 5 -10.62 31.10 -3.55
C ALA A 5 -11.24 29.69 -3.49
N VAL A 6 -12.15 29.36 -4.42
CA VAL A 6 -12.74 28.01 -4.51
C VAL A 6 -11.70 26.97 -4.91
N ILE A 7 -10.82 27.28 -5.89
CA ILE A 7 -9.71 26.39 -6.27
C ILE A 7 -8.74 26.20 -5.11
N GLY A 8 -8.39 27.27 -4.39
CA GLY A 8 -7.51 27.19 -3.21
C GLY A 8 -8.10 26.33 -2.10
N LEU A 9 -9.41 26.45 -1.83
CA LEU A 9 -10.11 25.64 -0.84
C LEU A 9 -10.14 24.15 -1.22
N LEU A 10 -10.45 23.84 -2.49
CA LEU A 10 -10.46 22.47 -3.01
C LEU A 10 -9.05 21.85 -3.02
N ALA A 11 -8.03 22.63 -3.37
CA ALA A 11 -6.64 22.20 -3.32
C ALA A 11 -6.21 21.90 -1.87
N TRP A 12 -6.60 22.74 -0.91
CA TRP A 12 -6.30 22.53 0.51
C TRP A 12 -6.99 21.27 1.07
N LEU A 13 -8.27 21.06 0.71
CA LEU A 13 -9.00 19.82 1.03
C LEU A 13 -8.34 18.58 0.40
N GLY A 14 -7.83 18.71 -0.83
CA GLY A 14 -7.13 17.63 -1.53
C GLY A 14 -5.73 17.33 -0.99
N TRP A 15 -5.04 18.31 -0.39
CA TRP A 15 -3.66 18.17 0.05
C TRP A 15 -3.49 17.26 1.28
N GLY A 16 -4.52 17.13 2.10
CA GLY A 16 -4.56 16.23 3.26
C GLY A 16 -4.94 14.78 2.94
N LEU A 17 -5.35 14.51 1.70
CA LEU A 17 -5.61 13.14 1.24
C LEU A 17 -4.26 12.52 0.89
N GLU A 18 -3.67 11.78 1.83
CA GLU A 18 -2.64 10.80 1.51
C GLU A 18 -3.10 10.05 0.24
N PRO A 19 -2.27 9.91 -0.81
CA PRO A 19 -2.66 9.34 -2.11
C PRO A 19 -2.88 7.82 -1.99
N HIS A 20 -3.88 7.47 -1.20
CA HIS A 20 -4.41 6.17 -0.97
C HIS A 20 -5.75 6.13 -1.69
N TRP A 21 -5.78 5.40 -2.79
CA TRP A 21 -7.01 5.09 -3.50
C TRP A 21 -7.35 3.64 -3.24
N SER A 22 -8.60 3.33 -2.96
CA SER A 22 -9.11 1.96 -2.88
C SER A 22 -10.37 1.86 -3.72
N SER A 23 -10.50 0.76 -4.46
CA SER A 23 -11.72 0.39 -5.16
C SER A 23 -12.88 0.28 -4.17
N LYS A 24 -14.10 0.41 -4.69
CA LYS A 24 -15.34 0.27 -3.90
C LYS A 24 -15.40 -1.10 -3.20
N ASP A 25 -14.92 -2.14 -3.87
CA ASP A 25 -14.88 -3.52 -3.37
C ASP A 25 -13.65 -3.83 -2.52
N GLY A 26 -12.72 -2.88 -2.31
CA GLY A 26 -11.48 -3.11 -1.55
C GLY A 26 -10.43 -3.98 -2.25
N MET A 27 -10.80 -4.69 -3.31
CA MET A 27 -9.94 -5.62 -4.06
C MET A 27 -8.81 -4.97 -4.86
N ARG A 28 -8.86 -3.66 -5.11
CA ARG A 28 -7.76 -2.95 -5.79
C ARG A 28 -7.46 -1.67 -5.05
N PHE A 29 -6.20 -1.42 -4.72
CA PHE A 29 -5.85 -0.23 -3.97
C PHE A 29 -4.42 0.24 -4.28
N MET A 30 -4.14 1.49 -3.96
CA MET A 30 -2.82 2.10 -3.98
C MET A 30 -2.33 2.26 -2.54
N CYS A 31 -1.14 1.75 -2.29
CA CYS A 31 -0.50 1.77 -0.98
C CYS A 31 1.01 1.90 -1.13
N ARG A 32 1.68 2.08 0.01
CA ARG A 32 3.14 2.08 0.05
C ARG A 32 3.65 0.73 0.49
N MET A 33 4.61 0.21 -0.25
CA MET A 33 5.26 -1.06 0.02
C MET A 33 6.77 -0.86 0.12
N GLN A 34 7.40 -1.59 1.03
CA GLN A 34 8.82 -1.62 1.25
C GLN A 34 9.28 -3.07 1.18
N VAL A 35 10.07 -3.40 0.17
CA VAL A 35 10.70 -4.73 0.06
C VAL A 35 11.88 -4.77 1.03
N HIS A 36 12.02 -5.87 1.77
CA HIS A 36 13.16 -6.06 2.65
C HIS A 36 14.42 -6.22 1.79
N PRO A 37 15.44 -5.38 2.00
CA PRO A 37 16.66 -5.46 1.21
C PRO A 37 17.39 -6.76 1.57
N GLN A 38 17.79 -7.51 0.55
CA GLN A 38 18.59 -8.73 0.73
C GLN A 38 20.04 -8.40 1.16
N ASP A 39 20.53 -7.20 0.81
CA ASP A 39 21.82 -6.67 1.25
C ASP A 39 21.61 -5.61 2.35
N PRO A 40 22.24 -5.72 3.54
CA PRO A 40 22.15 -4.70 4.59
C PRO A 40 22.67 -3.31 4.18
N ARG A 41 23.39 -3.19 3.05
CA ARG A 41 23.83 -1.91 2.48
C ARG A 41 22.77 -1.23 1.64
N ASP A 42 21.71 -1.94 1.26
CA ASP A 42 20.64 -1.37 0.45
C ASP A 42 19.57 -0.76 1.33
N HIS A 43 19.17 0.46 1.01
CA HIS A 43 18.19 1.17 1.83
C HIS A 43 16.79 0.75 1.40
N ALA A 44 16.09 0.05 2.28
CA ALA A 44 14.68 -0.26 2.15
C ALA A 44 13.87 1.04 1.94
N ARG A 45 13.43 1.33 0.71
CA ARG A 45 12.66 2.54 0.39
C ARG A 45 11.18 2.23 0.26
N TRP A 46 10.35 3.19 0.67
CA TRP A 46 8.91 3.11 0.47
C TRP A 46 8.58 3.48 -0.97
N HIS A 47 7.90 2.57 -1.66
CA HIS A 47 7.45 2.76 -3.03
C HIS A 47 5.92 2.73 -3.08
N ASP A 48 5.33 3.68 -3.79
CA ASP A 48 3.89 3.64 -4.08
C ASP A 48 3.62 2.54 -5.13
N VAL A 49 2.81 1.57 -4.76
CA VAL A 49 2.43 0.41 -5.57
C VAL A 49 0.92 0.33 -5.70
N LYS A 50 0.47 -0.24 -6.83
CA LYS A 50 -0.92 -0.63 -7.05
C LYS A 50 -1.03 -2.12 -6.71
N VAL A 51 -1.95 -2.47 -5.85
CA VAL A 51 -2.18 -3.85 -5.41
C VAL A 51 -3.57 -4.27 -5.84
N GLY A 52 -3.67 -5.45 -6.43
CA GLY A 52 -4.92 -6.14 -6.70
C GLY A 52 -4.97 -7.43 -5.88
N VAL A 53 -6.10 -7.70 -5.24
CA VAL A 53 -6.39 -8.96 -4.58
C VAL A 53 -7.17 -9.82 -5.55
N GLN A 54 -6.69 -11.03 -5.80
CA GLN A 54 -7.38 -12.01 -6.64
C GLN A 54 -7.02 -13.42 -6.15
N ASP A 55 -8.03 -14.27 -5.98
CA ASP A 55 -7.87 -15.69 -5.62
C ASP A 55 -7.04 -15.95 -4.34
N GLY A 56 -7.06 -15.00 -3.39
CA GLY A 56 -6.31 -15.09 -2.14
C GLY A 56 -4.86 -14.57 -2.22
N GLU A 57 -4.43 -14.11 -3.38
CA GLU A 57 -3.09 -13.58 -3.63
C GLU A 57 -3.12 -12.08 -3.93
N LEU A 58 -1.99 -11.41 -3.65
CA LEU A 58 -1.79 -9.98 -3.89
C LEU A 58 -0.93 -9.78 -5.14
N PHE A 59 -1.55 -9.27 -6.19
CA PHE A 59 -0.90 -8.84 -7.41
C PHE A 59 -0.40 -7.40 -7.27
N VAL A 60 0.89 -7.26 -7.06
CA VAL A 60 1.54 -5.95 -6.89
C VAL A 60 2.09 -5.46 -8.22
N HIS A 61 1.69 -4.25 -8.60
CA HIS A 61 2.14 -3.52 -9.75
C HIS A 61 2.84 -2.22 -9.32
N SER A 62 4.15 -2.14 -9.54
CA SER A 62 4.89 -0.88 -9.43
C SER A 62 5.06 -0.21 -10.78
N ARG A 63 4.83 1.10 -10.85
CA ARG A 63 5.13 1.90 -12.06
C ARG A 63 6.57 2.41 -12.08
N SER A 64 7.30 2.35 -10.97
CA SER A 64 8.62 2.97 -10.86
C SER A 64 9.73 1.98 -11.22
N ARG A 65 10.77 2.45 -11.92
CA ARG A 65 11.94 1.62 -12.30
C ARG A 65 12.67 1.06 -11.07
N ARG A 66 12.57 1.75 -9.92
CA ARG A 66 13.14 1.37 -8.62
C ARG A 66 12.22 0.51 -7.75
N GLY A 67 10.96 0.33 -8.13
CA GLY A 67 10.02 -0.54 -7.43
C GLY A 67 9.73 -1.83 -8.21
N LYS A 68 10.58 -2.18 -9.18
CA LYS A 68 10.45 -3.42 -9.96
C LYS A 68 10.49 -4.65 -9.05
N ASP A 69 11.28 -4.59 -7.98
CA ASP A 69 11.44 -5.72 -7.04
C ASP A 69 10.18 -5.97 -6.21
N ALA A 70 9.33 -4.94 -6.06
CA ALA A 70 8.02 -5.09 -5.45
C ALA A 70 6.98 -5.69 -6.41
N ARG A 71 7.26 -5.77 -7.72
CA ARG A 71 6.29 -6.27 -8.71
C ARG A 71 6.23 -7.79 -8.66
N GLY A 72 5.04 -8.34 -8.52
CA GLY A 72 4.85 -9.79 -8.51
C GLY A 72 3.60 -10.22 -7.77
N VAL A 73 3.53 -11.51 -7.49
CA VAL A 73 2.51 -12.13 -6.66
C VAL A 73 3.06 -12.24 -5.24
N TRP A 74 2.28 -11.76 -4.29
CA TRP A 74 2.64 -11.72 -2.88
C TRP A 74 1.54 -12.38 -2.05
N ARG A 75 1.93 -13.00 -0.95
CA ARG A 75 1.00 -13.59 0.01
C ARG A 75 1.10 -12.88 1.34
N VAL A 76 -0.04 -12.61 1.97
CA VAL A 76 -0.07 -12.08 3.34
C VAL A 76 0.36 -13.18 4.29
N ILE A 77 1.35 -12.89 5.14
CA ILE A 77 1.81 -13.81 6.19
C ILE A 77 1.45 -13.29 7.59
N GLY A 78 1.15 -12.01 7.72
CA GLY A 78 0.80 -11.40 8.99
C GLY A 78 0.33 -9.95 8.85
N ALA A 79 -0.22 -9.43 9.94
CA ALA A 79 -0.65 -8.04 10.06
C ALA A 79 -0.30 -7.49 11.44
N ILE A 80 0.11 -6.22 11.47
CA ILE A 80 0.46 -5.47 12.67
C ILE A 80 -0.29 -4.13 12.61
N ASP A 81 -0.98 -3.79 13.71
CA ASP A 81 -1.63 -2.51 13.86
C ASP A 81 -0.68 -1.47 14.46
N ASP A 82 -0.47 -0.37 13.74
CA ASP A 82 0.17 0.84 14.24
C ASP A 82 -0.93 1.86 14.60
N HIS A 83 -1.46 1.70 15.82
CA HIS A 83 -2.53 2.55 16.34
C HIS A 83 -2.11 4.01 16.49
N ASP A 84 -0.84 4.28 16.81
CA ASP A 84 -0.29 5.63 16.99
C ASP A 84 -0.33 6.41 15.67
N ARG A 85 0.01 5.74 14.55
CA ARG A 85 0.00 6.36 13.22
C ARG A 85 -1.27 6.12 12.41
N LYS A 86 -2.29 5.48 12.99
CA LYS A 86 -3.57 5.12 12.33
C LYS A 86 -3.36 4.32 11.04
N ARG A 87 -2.38 3.43 11.04
CA ARG A 87 -1.96 2.64 9.88
C ARG A 87 -1.93 1.16 10.23
N ARG A 88 -2.25 0.32 9.26
CA ARG A 88 -2.12 -1.13 9.35
C ARG A 88 -0.99 -1.57 8.46
N ILE A 89 -0.08 -2.36 9.02
CA ILE A 89 1.12 -2.86 8.36
C ILE A 89 0.91 -4.34 8.10
N TYR A 90 0.99 -4.77 6.85
CA TYR A 90 0.89 -6.17 6.46
C TYR A 90 2.26 -6.67 6.07
N GLU A 91 2.62 -7.83 6.61
CA GLU A 91 3.81 -8.56 6.20
C GLU A 91 3.44 -9.47 5.03
N LEU A 92 4.22 -9.34 3.97
CA LEU A 92 4.04 -10.05 2.71
C LEU A 92 5.27 -10.92 2.45
N ARG A 93 5.02 -12.06 1.83
CA ARG A 93 6.06 -12.95 1.33
C ARG A 93 5.83 -13.26 -0.13
N SER A 94 6.89 -13.15 -0.93
CA SER A 94 6.90 -13.56 -2.33
C SER A 94 7.17 -15.06 -2.44
N SER A 95 6.89 -15.63 -3.62
CA SER A 95 7.26 -17.03 -3.93
C SER A 95 8.78 -17.27 -3.89
N ASN A 96 9.59 -16.23 -4.07
CA ASN A 96 11.05 -16.27 -3.99
C ASN A 96 11.59 -16.12 -2.55
N ASP A 97 10.72 -16.21 -1.53
CA ASP A 97 11.03 -15.99 -0.11
C ASP A 97 11.47 -14.54 0.23
N ASP A 98 11.28 -13.61 -0.71
CA ASP A 98 11.44 -12.19 -0.41
C ASP A 98 10.38 -11.72 0.57
N GLY A 99 10.81 -10.99 1.59
CA GLY A 99 9.91 -10.31 2.53
C GLY A 99 9.55 -8.91 2.04
N ALA A 100 8.32 -8.47 2.28
CA ALA A 100 7.92 -7.08 2.09
C ALA A 100 6.94 -6.61 3.16
N SER A 101 6.99 -5.33 3.48
CA SER A 101 6.07 -4.66 4.38
C SER A 101 5.14 -3.73 3.59
N LEU A 102 3.84 -3.88 3.75
CA LEU A 102 2.81 -3.07 3.08
C LEU A 102 2.09 -2.20 4.11
N ARG A 103 1.97 -0.90 3.86
CA ARG A 103 1.29 0.05 4.75
C ARG A 103 0.02 0.58 4.11
N VAL A 104 -1.09 0.45 4.84
CA VAL A 104 -2.39 1.03 4.45
C VAL A 104 -3.01 1.81 5.61
N PRO A 105 -3.82 2.84 5.33
CA PRO A 105 -4.60 3.51 6.37
C PRO A 105 -5.57 2.54 7.03
N ILE A 106 -5.70 2.60 8.36
CA ILE A 106 -6.54 1.67 9.14
C ILE A 106 -8.03 1.74 8.78
N ARG A 107 -8.48 2.89 8.24
CA ARG A 107 -9.87 3.10 7.78
C ARG A 107 -10.08 2.77 6.30
N SER A 108 -9.09 2.19 5.63
CA SER A 108 -9.23 1.84 4.22
C SER A 108 -10.20 0.69 4.01
N ARG A 109 -10.93 0.73 2.90
CA ARG A 109 -11.80 -0.38 2.46
C ARG A 109 -11.03 -1.65 2.09
N CYS A 110 -9.72 -1.57 1.86
CA CYS A 110 -8.89 -2.75 1.60
C CYS A 110 -8.48 -3.49 2.88
N VAL A 111 -8.60 -2.88 4.07
CA VAL A 111 -8.29 -3.53 5.36
C VAL A 111 -9.10 -4.82 5.57
N PRO A 112 -10.44 -4.82 5.49
CA PRO A 112 -11.19 -6.07 5.69
C PRO A 112 -10.87 -7.14 4.65
N VAL A 113 -10.47 -6.74 3.42
CA VAL A 113 -10.06 -7.69 2.38
C VAL A 113 -8.72 -8.31 2.72
N LEU A 114 -7.74 -7.50 3.15
CA LEU A 114 -6.42 -7.98 3.54
C LEU A 114 -6.46 -8.82 4.82
N ASP A 115 -7.28 -8.43 5.79
CA ASP A 115 -7.46 -9.16 7.04
C ASP A 115 -8.05 -10.56 6.79
N ALA A 116 -8.92 -10.70 5.79
CA ALA A 116 -9.45 -12.02 5.38
C ALA A 116 -8.39 -12.93 4.74
N LEU A 117 -7.22 -12.40 4.35
CA LEU A 117 -6.12 -13.15 3.75
C LEU A 117 -5.02 -13.51 4.77
N VAL A 118 -5.10 -12.96 5.99
CA VAL A 118 -4.17 -13.32 7.06
C VAL A 118 -4.48 -14.76 7.49
N PRO A 119 -3.48 -15.67 7.46
CA PRO A 119 -3.67 -17.07 7.85
C PRO A 119 -3.97 -17.25 9.35
#